data_AF-A0A9W2XBE3-F1
#
_entry.id   AF-A0A9W2XBE3-F1
#
_cell.length_a   1.000
_cell.length_b   1.000
_cell.length_c   1.000
_cell.angle_alpha   90.00
_cell.angle_beta   90.00
_cell.angle_gamma   90.00
#
_symmetry.space_group_name_H-M   'P 1'
#
loop_
_entity.id
_entity.type
_entity.pdbx_description
1 polymer ?
#
loop_
_entity_poly.entity_id
_entity_poly.type
_entity_poly.pdbx_seq_one_letter_code
_entity_poly.pdbx_strand_id
1 'polypeptide(L)'
;MKITSNLTFNRRHTIRLLLLLLHCVGYSHGMPHVLRFGGIFESIESGPSGAEELAFKFALNTINRNRTLLPNTTLTYDIQRINIYDSFEASRKACDQLSLGVAAIFGPSHSSSANAVQSICNALGVPHIQTKWKHQVSDNRDVFYVSLYPDFSSLSRAILDLVHFFKWKTVTVVYDDSTGLIRLQELIKAPSRYNIRLKIRQLPTETKDAKPLLKEMKRGKEFHIIFDCGHEMAAGILKQALAMGMMTEYYHYIFTTLDLFALDVEPYRYSGVNMTGFRILNTENSQVASIIEKWSMERLQAPPKPDSGLLDGFMTTDAALMYDAVHVVAVAVQQSQQITVSSLQCNRHKPWRFGNRFMALIKEAHWDGLTGRITFNRTNGLRTDFDLDVISLKEEGLEKIGTWDPPSGLNMTENQKGKTTNVSDSLSNRSLIVSTILRFAEDRLDEGPVEHGQQLLGLSCLRKYNLCWAFLSTVSMWGAHFRSCEIVDPRNLNESTVDTGLLWMVVGAASGSYFSFVVVVLSSSLTSSMYSGSW
;
A
#
# COMPACT_ATOMS: atom_id res chain seq x y z
N MET A 1 -29.04 99.98 23.90
CA MET A 1 -29.61 98.94 23.02
C MET A 1 -28.89 97.63 23.31
N LYS A 2 -29.56 96.70 24.01
CA LYS A 2 -29.09 95.34 24.31
C LYS A 2 -29.29 94.47 23.09
N ILE A 3 -28.27 93.74 22.62
CA ILE A 3 -28.43 92.39 22.07
C ILE A 3 -27.18 91.57 22.44
N THR A 4 -27.25 90.90 23.59
CA THR A 4 -26.42 89.73 23.92
C THR A 4 -27.11 88.50 23.30
N SER A 5 -26.56 87.95 22.22
CA SER A 5 -27.04 86.69 21.65
C SER A 5 -26.25 85.52 22.26
N ASN A 6 -26.95 84.76 23.10
CA ASN A 6 -26.47 83.51 23.69
C ASN A 6 -26.27 82.45 22.60
N LEU A 7 -25.01 82.04 22.37
CA LEU A 7 -24.68 80.79 21.71
C LEU A 7 -24.90 79.63 22.70
N THR A 8 -26.12 79.12 22.74
CA THR A 8 -26.45 77.87 23.44
C THR A 8 -25.97 76.70 22.59
N PHE A 9 -24.71 76.30 22.80
CA PHE A 9 -24.12 75.08 22.26
C PHE A 9 -24.93 73.87 22.75
N ASN A 10 -25.71 73.26 21.85
CA ASN A 10 -26.69 72.23 22.17
C ASN A 10 -25.99 70.89 22.46
N ARG A 11 -25.48 70.75 23.68
CA ARG A 11 -24.74 69.60 24.24
C ARG A 11 -25.46 68.25 24.06
N ARG A 12 -26.78 68.24 23.84
CA ARG A 12 -27.57 67.02 23.58
C ARG A 12 -27.41 66.48 22.17
N HIS A 13 -27.19 67.33 21.16
CA HIS A 13 -26.99 66.89 19.77
C HIS A 13 -25.60 66.30 19.54
N THR A 14 -24.57 66.87 20.17
CA THR A 14 -23.20 66.34 20.11
C THR A 14 -23.09 64.99 20.81
N ILE A 15 -23.77 64.79 21.95
CA ILE A 15 -23.79 63.49 22.65
C ILE A 15 -24.53 62.42 21.84
N ARG A 16 -25.65 62.76 21.18
CA ARG A 16 -26.35 61.82 20.28
C ARG A 16 -25.52 61.45 19.06
N LEU A 17 -24.79 62.40 18.47
CA LEU A 17 -23.89 62.12 17.35
C LEU A 17 -22.71 61.23 17.79
N LEU A 18 -22.17 61.45 18.98
CA LEU A 18 -21.10 60.65 19.56
C LEU A 18 -21.56 59.22 19.90
N LEU A 19 -22.77 59.06 20.44
CA LEU A 19 -23.39 57.76 20.70
C LEU A 19 -23.72 57.00 19.42
N LEU A 20 -24.14 57.69 18.35
CA LEU A 20 -24.32 57.11 17.02
C LEU A 20 -22.99 56.66 16.41
N LEU A 21 -21.92 57.46 16.53
CA LEU A 21 -20.58 57.06 16.10
C LEU A 21 -20.03 55.86 16.91
N LEU A 22 -20.27 55.82 18.22
CA LEU A 22 -19.91 54.67 19.07
C LEU A 22 -20.73 53.42 18.73
N HIS A 23 -22.00 53.56 18.35
CA HIS A 23 -22.80 52.44 17.82
C HIS A 23 -22.32 51.98 16.44
N CYS A 24 -21.89 52.89 15.55
CA CYS A 24 -21.32 52.52 14.25
C CYS A 24 -19.95 51.82 14.38
N VAL A 25 -19.14 52.18 15.39
CA VAL A 25 -17.89 51.47 15.71
C VAL A 25 -18.17 50.09 16.31
N GLY A 26 -19.31 49.90 17.00
CA GLY A 26 -19.74 48.59 17.50
C GLY A 26 -20.18 47.58 16.42
N TYR A 27 -20.46 48.04 15.20
CA TYR A 27 -20.93 47.22 14.08
C TYR A 27 -19.95 47.16 12.89
N SER A 28 -18.67 47.51 13.09
CA SER A 28 -17.64 47.23 12.08
C SER A 28 -17.23 45.76 12.17
N HIS A 29 -18.03 44.86 11.61
CA HIS A 29 -17.51 43.57 11.20
C HIS A 29 -16.43 43.85 10.15
N GLY A 30 -15.15 43.77 10.55
CA GLY A 30 -14.02 43.97 9.65
C GLY A 30 -14.18 43.09 8.42
N MET A 31 -13.86 43.63 7.24
CA MET A 31 -13.88 42.86 6.00
C MET A 31 -13.09 41.55 6.20
N PRO A 32 -13.62 40.40 5.74
CA PRO A 32 -12.93 39.13 5.88
C PRO A 32 -11.56 39.24 5.20
N HIS A 33 -10.52 38.85 5.92
CA HIS A 33 -9.15 38.91 5.41
C HIS A 33 -9.03 37.89 4.26
N VAL A 34 -8.67 38.35 3.06
CA VAL A 34 -8.53 37.46 1.89
C VAL A 34 -7.07 37.07 1.71
N LEU A 35 -6.81 35.77 1.66
CA LEU A 35 -5.48 35.23 1.38
C LEU A 35 -5.50 34.46 0.07
N ARG A 36 -4.46 34.61 -0.75
CA ARG A 36 -4.35 33.93 -2.05
C ARG A 36 -3.22 32.92 -2.05
N PHE A 37 -3.50 31.71 -2.52
CA PHE A 37 -2.50 30.68 -2.82
C PHE A 37 -2.27 30.55 -4.32
N GLY A 38 -1.02 30.35 -4.74
CA GLY A 38 -0.68 30.06 -6.13
C GLY A 38 -0.55 28.55 -6.32
N GLY A 39 -1.13 28.00 -7.38
CA GLY A 39 -0.88 26.62 -7.82
C GLY A 39 -0.36 26.61 -9.25
N ILE A 40 0.70 25.85 -9.50
CA ILE A 40 1.25 25.62 -10.84
C ILE A 40 1.16 24.13 -11.11
N PHE A 41 0.34 23.73 -12.08
CA PHE A 41 0.09 22.33 -12.39
C PHE A 41 0.51 22.01 -13.82
N GLU A 42 1.13 20.85 -13.99
CA GLU A 42 1.53 20.35 -15.29
C GLU A 42 0.34 19.64 -15.95
N SER A 43 0.09 19.96 -17.20
CA SER A 43 -0.99 19.37 -17.99
C SER A 43 -0.54 19.23 -19.43
N ILE A 44 -0.98 18.17 -20.09
CA ILE A 44 -0.82 18.02 -21.53
C ILE A 44 -1.94 18.87 -22.17
N GLU A 45 -1.57 19.84 -23.02
CA GLU A 45 -2.47 20.85 -23.60
C GLU A 45 -3.86 20.28 -23.96
N SER A 46 -4.92 20.92 -23.44
CA SER A 46 -6.35 20.58 -23.57
C SER A 46 -6.88 19.37 -22.80
N GLY A 47 -6.07 18.74 -21.94
CA GLY A 47 -6.54 17.67 -21.05
C GLY A 47 -7.51 18.13 -19.94
N PRO A 48 -8.30 17.20 -19.37
CA PRO A 48 -9.08 17.48 -18.16
C PRO A 48 -8.15 17.88 -17.00
N SER A 49 -8.68 18.65 -16.05
CA SER A 49 -7.93 19.06 -14.85
C SER A 49 -7.33 17.82 -14.16
N GLY A 50 -6.02 17.86 -13.90
CA GLY A 50 -5.31 16.77 -13.24
C GLY A 50 -5.83 16.52 -11.82
N ALA A 51 -5.55 15.33 -11.28
CA ALA A 51 -5.98 14.96 -9.92
C ALA A 51 -5.44 15.94 -8.86
N GLU A 52 -4.22 16.43 -9.02
CA GLU A 52 -3.59 17.41 -8.12
C GLU A 52 -4.30 18.78 -8.16
N GLU A 53 -4.60 19.30 -9.35
CA GLU A 53 -5.32 20.58 -9.50
C GLU A 53 -6.73 20.49 -8.88
N LEU A 54 -7.42 19.37 -9.12
CA LEU A 54 -8.75 19.11 -8.55
C LEU A 54 -8.68 19.02 -7.03
N ALA A 55 -7.68 18.31 -6.47
CA ALA A 55 -7.50 18.16 -5.04
C ALA A 55 -7.21 19.50 -4.35
N PHE A 56 -6.42 20.35 -5.00
CA PHE A 56 -6.14 21.70 -4.55
C PHE A 56 -7.42 22.56 -4.44
N LYS A 57 -8.26 22.55 -5.49
CA LYS A 57 -9.57 23.25 -5.46
C LYS A 57 -10.50 22.67 -4.40
N PHE A 58 -10.56 21.34 -4.32
CA PHE A 58 -11.41 20.63 -3.36
C PHE A 58 -11.03 20.95 -1.92
N ALA A 59 -9.74 20.99 -1.60
CA ALA A 59 -9.24 21.35 -0.27
C ALA A 59 -9.63 22.78 0.12
N LEU A 60 -9.41 23.75 -0.77
CA LEU A 60 -9.76 25.15 -0.52
C LEU A 60 -11.27 25.36 -0.32
N ASN A 61 -12.09 24.70 -1.15
CA ASN A 61 -13.54 24.73 -0.98
C ASN A 61 -13.97 24.09 0.34
N THR A 62 -13.32 23.00 0.75
CA THR A 62 -13.61 22.34 2.03
C THR A 62 -13.28 23.23 3.22
N ILE A 63 -12.10 23.87 3.20
CA ILE A 63 -11.67 24.78 4.26
C ILE A 63 -12.60 26.00 4.33
N ASN A 64 -12.90 26.64 3.21
CA ASN A 64 -13.78 27.81 3.18
C ASN A 64 -15.23 27.50 3.63
N ARG A 65 -15.71 26.25 3.43
CA ARG A 65 -17.01 25.80 3.95
C ARG A 65 -16.95 25.50 5.46
N ASN A 66 -15.81 25.04 5.96
CA ASN A 66 -15.63 24.66 7.35
C ASN A 66 -15.21 25.86 8.22
N ARG A 67 -16.14 26.41 8.99
CA ARG A 67 -15.88 27.60 9.85
C ARG A 67 -15.00 27.32 11.09
N THR A 68 -14.60 26.07 11.36
CA THR A 68 -13.68 25.77 12.47
C THR A 68 -12.25 26.19 12.16
N LEU A 69 -11.84 26.09 10.89
CA LEU A 69 -10.52 26.46 10.40
C LEU A 69 -10.64 27.82 9.70
N LEU A 70 -9.92 28.84 10.18
CA LEU A 70 -9.90 30.19 9.60
C LEU A 70 -11.29 30.91 9.50
N PRO A 71 -12.02 31.13 10.60
CA PRO A 71 -13.37 31.72 10.56
C PRO A 71 -13.45 33.14 9.96
N ASN A 72 -12.36 33.92 10.08
CA ASN A 72 -12.30 35.33 9.65
C ASN A 72 -11.48 35.52 8.36
N THR A 73 -11.01 34.45 7.73
CA THR A 73 -10.14 34.51 6.55
C THR A 73 -10.73 33.68 5.43
N THR A 74 -10.86 34.26 4.24
CA THR A 74 -11.30 33.55 3.04
C THR A 74 -10.09 33.22 2.17
N LEU A 75 -9.92 31.94 1.86
CA LEU A 75 -8.86 31.49 0.99
C LEU A 75 -9.31 31.57 -0.48
N THR A 76 -8.48 32.19 -1.31
CA THR A 76 -8.63 32.26 -2.77
C THR A 76 -7.42 31.65 -3.43
N TYR A 77 -7.50 31.40 -4.73
CA TYR A 77 -6.38 30.80 -5.46
C TYR A 77 -6.19 31.42 -6.84
N ASP A 78 -4.96 31.31 -7.33
CA ASP A 78 -4.61 31.46 -8.74
C ASP A 78 -4.01 30.15 -9.24
N ILE A 79 -4.50 29.64 -10.37
CA ILE A 79 -4.04 28.37 -10.95
C ILE A 79 -3.45 28.65 -12.32
N GLN A 80 -2.19 28.25 -12.52
CA GLN A 80 -1.51 28.30 -13.79
C GLN A 80 -1.26 26.87 -14.27
N ARG A 81 -1.52 26.63 -15.56
CA ARG A 81 -1.21 25.38 -16.24
C ARG A 81 0.01 25.57 -17.11
N ILE A 82 0.91 24.59 -17.09
CA ILE A 82 2.15 24.58 -17.86
C ILE A 82 2.34 23.22 -18.54
N ASN A 83 3.16 23.19 -19.59
CA ASN A 83 3.57 21.94 -20.20
C ASN A 83 4.56 21.16 -19.32
N ILE A 84 4.51 19.82 -19.41
CA ILE A 84 5.48 18.96 -18.73
C ILE A 84 6.87 19.26 -19.28
N TYR A 85 7.87 19.32 -18.39
CA TYR A 85 9.28 19.63 -18.70
C TYR A 85 9.59 21.10 -19.05
N ASP A 86 8.60 22.00 -19.09
CA ASP A 86 8.84 23.42 -19.38
C ASP A 86 9.14 24.25 -18.11
N SER A 87 10.40 24.20 -17.68
CA SER A 87 10.89 24.98 -16.53
C SER A 87 10.88 26.50 -16.78
N PHE A 88 10.95 26.95 -18.03
CA PHE A 88 10.94 28.37 -18.37
C PHE A 88 9.54 28.95 -18.21
N GLU A 89 8.54 28.24 -18.73
CA GLU A 89 7.14 28.61 -18.53
C GLU A 89 6.78 28.58 -17.04
N ALA A 90 7.19 27.54 -16.30
CA ALA A 90 7.01 27.46 -14.85
C ALA A 90 7.55 28.69 -14.13
N SER A 91 8.76 29.14 -14.50
CA SER A 91 9.41 30.32 -13.91
C SER A 91 8.62 31.60 -14.18
N ARG A 92 8.17 31.80 -15.42
CA ARG A 92 7.36 32.97 -15.80
C ARG A 92 6.04 33.00 -15.03
N LYS A 93 5.34 31.87 -14.97
CA LYS A 93 4.06 31.73 -14.27
C LYS A 93 4.20 31.94 -12.75
N ALA A 94 5.28 31.45 -12.15
CA ALA A 94 5.59 31.74 -10.75
C ALA A 94 5.77 33.25 -10.51
N CYS A 95 6.49 33.95 -11.40
CA CYS A 95 6.66 35.40 -11.30
C CYS A 95 5.36 36.19 -11.48
N ASP A 96 4.46 35.73 -12.35
CA ASP A 96 3.13 36.32 -12.52
C ASP A 96 2.33 36.18 -11.21
N GLN A 97 2.34 34.99 -10.58
CA GLN A 97 1.67 34.75 -9.29
C GLN A 97 2.25 35.59 -8.15
N LEU A 98 3.58 35.73 -8.09
CA LEU A 98 4.25 36.57 -7.11
C LEU A 98 3.90 38.05 -7.29
N SER A 99 3.74 38.49 -8.55
CA SER A 99 3.31 39.85 -8.89
C SER A 99 1.86 40.10 -8.47
N LEU A 100 0.98 39.09 -8.55
CA LEU A 100 -0.39 39.15 -8.03
C LEU A 100 -0.46 39.18 -6.50
N GLY A 101 0.60 38.75 -5.82
CA GLY A 101 0.66 38.60 -4.37
C GLY A 101 0.00 37.30 -3.92
N VAL A 102 0.82 36.26 -3.73
CA VAL A 102 0.43 34.96 -3.16
C VAL A 102 1.18 34.68 -1.86
N ALA A 103 0.55 33.97 -0.93
CA ALA A 103 1.13 33.64 0.37
C ALA A 103 2.03 32.39 0.32
N ALA A 104 1.73 31.46 -0.57
CA ALA A 104 2.48 30.24 -0.82
C ALA A 104 2.25 29.79 -2.27
N ILE A 105 3.22 29.08 -2.84
CA ILE A 105 3.14 28.48 -4.17
C ILE A 105 3.20 26.97 -4.02
N PHE A 106 2.15 26.30 -4.50
CA PHE A 106 2.08 24.85 -4.66
C PHE A 106 2.73 24.52 -6.00
N GLY A 107 3.88 23.85 -5.90
CA GLY A 107 4.79 23.63 -7.02
C GLY A 107 4.31 22.59 -8.02
N PRO A 108 4.87 22.62 -9.24
CA PRO A 108 4.64 21.59 -10.24
C PRO A 108 5.25 20.25 -9.83
N SER A 109 4.81 19.21 -10.51
CA SER A 109 5.08 17.81 -10.15
C SER A 109 6.43 17.32 -10.66
N HIS A 110 6.88 17.77 -11.83
CA HIS A 110 8.17 17.40 -12.39
C HIS A 110 9.35 18.14 -11.74
N SER A 111 10.46 17.42 -11.57
CA SER A 111 11.65 17.90 -10.85
C SER A 111 12.30 19.15 -11.47
N SER A 112 12.37 19.25 -12.81
CA SER A 112 12.98 20.41 -13.49
C SER A 112 12.20 21.70 -13.25
N SER A 113 10.89 21.66 -13.46
CA SER A 113 9.96 22.76 -13.21
C SER A 113 9.96 23.15 -11.73
N ALA A 114 9.92 22.16 -10.84
CA ALA A 114 9.91 22.38 -9.38
C ALA A 114 11.21 23.04 -8.89
N ASN A 115 12.36 22.69 -9.44
CA ASN A 115 13.64 23.31 -9.08
C ASN A 115 13.71 24.78 -9.49
N ALA A 116 13.18 25.13 -10.66
CA ALA A 116 13.14 26.52 -11.12
C ALA A 116 12.24 27.39 -10.21
N VAL A 117 11.03 26.89 -9.89
CA VAL A 117 10.10 27.56 -8.97
C VAL A 117 10.70 27.66 -7.56
N GLN A 118 11.35 26.60 -7.08
CA GLN A 118 12.01 26.60 -5.77
C GLN A 118 13.07 27.70 -5.65
N SER A 119 13.91 27.86 -6.68
CA SER A 119 14.96 28.89 -6.69
C SER A 119 14.37 30.31 -6.57
N ILE A 120 13.30 30.58 -7.32
CA ILE A 120 12.59 31.88 -7.27
C ILE A 120 11.96 32.12 -5.89
N CYS A 121 11.27 31.11 -5.36
CA CYS A 121 10.67 31.13 -4.02
C CYS A 121 11.71 31.39 -2.92
N ASN A 122 12.89 30.77 -3.02
CA ASN A 122 14.00 30.99 -2.09
C ASN A 122 14.57 32.42 -2.18
N ALA A 123 14.71 32.96 -3.38
CA ALA A 123 15.20 34.33 -3.58
C ALA A 123 14.22 35.40 -3.05
N LEU A 124 12.90 35.16 -3.17
CA LEU A 124 11.86 36.11 -2.77
C LEU A 124 11.26 35.83 -1.39
N GLY A 125 11.69 34.78 -0.71
CA GLY A 125 11.23 34.40 0.62
C GLY A 125 9.75 34.00 0.66
N VAL A 126 9.26 33.32 -0.37
CA VAL A 126 7.89 32.78 -0.43
C VAL A 126 7.94 31.27 -0.27
N PRO A 127 7.12 30.64 0.59
CA PRO A 127 7.13 29.19 0.75
C PRO A 127 6.73 28.44 -0.53
N HIS A 128 7.57 27.49 -0.93
CA HIS A 128 7.29 26.53 -1.98
C HIS A 128 6.85 25.18 -1.37
N ILE A 129 5.65 24.72 -1.72
CA ILE A 129 5.07 23.48 -1.20
C ILE A 129 5.16 22.41 -2.29
N GLN A 130 5.80 21.28 -1.98
CA GLN A 130 5.99 20.17 -2.91
C GLN A 130 5.23 18.94 -2.44
N THR A 131 4.51 18.29 -3.36
CA THR A 131 3.77 17.05 -3.12
C THR A 131 4.39 15.83 -3.79
N LYS A 132 5.33 16.04 -4.72
CA LYS A 132 6.13 14.99 -5.35
C LYS A 132 7.55 14.98 -4.80
N TRP A 133 8.14 13.79 -4.78
CA TRP A 133 9.55 13.67 -4.49
C TRP A 133 10.40 14.17 -5.64
N LYS A 134 11.54 14.75 -5.27
CA LYS A 134 12.63 15.08 -6.17
C LYS A 134 13.95 14.71 -5.49
N HIS A 135 14.96 14.41 -6.29
CA HIS A 135 16.30 14.23 -5.76
C HIS A 135 16.81 15.55 -5.15
N GLN A 136 17.16 15.51 -3.87
CA GLN A 136 17.75 16.65 -3.18
C GLN A 136 19.26 16.60 -3.35
N VAL A 137 19.82 17.62 -3.98
CA VAL A 137 21.28 17.76 -4.12
C VAL A 137 21.82 18.26 -2.79
N SER A 138 22.82 17.56 -2.22
CA SER A 138 23.35 17.80 -0.87
C SER A 138 23.95 19.20 -0.66
N ASP A 139 24.33 19.91 -1.73
CA ASP A 139 24.85 21.28 -1.67
C ASP A 139 23.76 22.37 -1.68
N ASN A 140 22.48 22.00 -1.82
CA ASN A 140 21.43 22.98 -1.99
C ASN A 140 20.97 23.56 -0.64
N ARG A 141 21.36 24.81 -0.36
CA ARG A 141 21.04 25.54 0.89
C ARG A 141 19.67 26.19 0.89
N ASP A 142 18.76 25.75 0.03
CA ASP A 142 17.43 26.33 -0.07
C ASP A 142 16.64 26.09 1.22
N VAL A 143 16.05 27.16 1.77
CA VAL A 143 15.33 27.08 3.06
C VAL A 143 13.82 27.20 2.87
N PHE A 144 13.40 27.83 1.76
CA PHE A 144 12.00 28.16 1.46
C PHE A 144 11.25 27.07 0.68
N TYR A 145 11.47 25.80 1.00
CA TYR A 145 10.57 24.73 0.57
C TYR A 145 10.20 23.77 1.70
N VAL A 146 9.07 23.07 1.51
CA VAL A 146 8.70 21.88 2.27
C VAL A 146 8.18 20.81 1.31
N SER A 147 8.45 19.55 1.61
CA SER A 147 7.95 18.40 0.84
C SER A 147 7.08 17.52 1.72
N LEU A 148 5.83 17.32 1.29
CA LEU A 148 4.88 16.42 1.94
C LEU A 148 5.09 14.96 1.53
N TYR A 149 5.83 14.72 0.44
CA TYR A 149 6.08 13.37 -0.01
C TYR A 149 7.00 12.65 1.00
N PRO A 150 6.66 11.40 1.40
CA PRO A 150 7.48 10.62 2.32
C PRO A 150 8.91 10.46 1.80
N ASP A 151 9.91 10.64 2.67
CA ASP A 151 11.30 10.49 2.25
C ASP A 151 11.62 9.07 1.73
N PHE A 152 12.29 8.98 0.58
CA PHE A 152 12.60 7.70 -0.06
C PHE A 152 13.63 6.86 0.69
N SER A 153 14.46 7.45 1.55
CA SER A 153 15.35 6.65 2.43
C SER A 153 14.52 5.87 3.45
N SER A 154 13.47 6.50 4.00
CA SER A 154 12.50 5.81 4.86
C SER A 154 11.70 4.74 4.08
N LEU A 155 11.18 5.05 2.89
CA LEU A 155 10.46 4.07 2.05
C LEU A 155 11.34 2.86 1.68
N SER A 156 12.60 3.09 1.33
CA SER A 156 13.55 2.01 1.02
C SER A 156 13.84 1.11 2.22
N ARG A 157 13.91 1.69 3.43
CA ARG A 157 14.04 0.91 4.67
C ARG A 157 12.79 0.07 4.92
N ALA A 158 11.59 0.60 4.69
CA ALA A 158 10.35 -0.17 4.79
C ALA A 158 10.33 -1.38 3.84
N ILE A 159 10.74 -1.19 2.58
CA ILE A 159 10.86 -2.28 1.60
C ILE A 159 11.87 -3.33 2.08
N LEU A 160 13.02 -2.90 2.60
CA LEU A 160 14.05 -3.80 3.11
C LEU A 160 13.56 -4.61 4.32
N ASP A 161 12.80 -3.99 5.23
CA ASP A 161 12.20 -4.68 6.38
C ASP A 161 11.20 -5.76 5.93
N LEU A 162 10.41 -5.51 4.88
CA LEU A 162 9.55 -6.55 4.27
C LEU A 162 10.38 -7.70 3.69
N VAL A 163 11.44 -7.40 2.93
CA VAL A 163 12.34 -8.41 2.35
C VAL A 163 12.96 -9.28 3.45
N HIS A 164 13.31 -8.68 4.60
CA HIS A 164 13.79 -9.41 5.77
C HIS A 164 12.72 -10.25 6.44
N PHE A 165 11.52 -9.69 6.62
CA PHE A 165 10.38 -10.39 7.20
C PHE A 165 10.03 -11.66 6.41
N PHE A 166 10.02 -11.57 5.07
CA PHE A 166 9.80 -12.72 4.19
C PHE A 166 11.03 -13.61 4.01
N LYS A 167 12.17 -13.27 4.61
CA LYS A 167 13.44 -14.04 4.57
C LYS A 167 13.93 -14.31 3.14
N TRP A 168 13.76 -13.34 2.24
CA TRP A 168 14.19 -13.48 0.85
C TRP A 168 15.71 -13.46 0.73
N LYS A 169 16.28 -14.45 0.01
CA LYS A 169 17.72 -14.53 -0.28
C LYS A 169 18.09 -14.02 -1.67
N THR A 170 17.15 -14.04 -2.60
CA THR A 170 17.34 -13.62 -3.99
C THR A 170 16.18 -12.72 -4.37
N VAL A 171 16.47 -11.51 -4.83
CA VAL A 171 15.48 -10.48 -5.13
C VAL A 171 15.77 -9.89 -6.50
N THR A 172 14.75 -9.75 -7.32
CA THR A 172 14.82 -9.00 -8.58
C THR A 172 14.13 -7.65 -8.41
N VAL A 173 14.83 -6.56 -8.65
CA VAL A 173 14.29 -5.20 -8.67
C VAL A 173 14.05 -4.81 -10.12
N VAL A 174 12.82 -4.40 -10.41
CA VAL A 174 12.36 -3.92 -11.70
C VAL A 174 11.97 -2.46 -11.55
N TYR A 175 12.64 -1.55 -12.25
CA TYR A 175 12.37 -0.12 -12.17
C TYR A 175 11.98 0.47 -13.52
N ASP A 176 11.21 1.56 -13.50
CA ASP A 176 10.72 2.26 -14.69
C ASP A 176 11.78 3.25 -15.24
N ASP A 177 12.14 4.25 -14.44
CA ASP A 177 12.91 5.40 -14.87
C ASP A 177 14.30 5.47 -14.19
N SER A 178 15.19 6.30 -14.74
CA SER A 178 16.54 6.47 -14.18
C SER A 178 16.53 7.01 -12.74
N THR A 179 15.46 7.70 -12.32
CA THR A 179 15.30 8.16 -10.93
C THR A 179 14.97 7.01 -9.98
N GLY A 180 14.40 5.90 -10.47
CA GLY A 180 14.16 4.67 -9.70
C GLY A 180 15.40 4.13 -9.01
N LEU A 181 16.56 4.16 -9.67
CA LEU A 181 17.83 3.74 -9.08
C LEU A 181 18.26 4.61 -7.89
N ILE A 182 17.94 5.91 -7.93
CA ILE A 182 18.25 6.85 -6.85
C ILE A 182 17.27 6.61 -5.69
N ARG A 183 15.99 6.40 -5.99
CA ARG A 183 14.96 6.09 -4.97
C ARG A 183 15.29 4.82 -4.20
N LEU A 184 15.79 3.79 -4.89
CA LEU A 184 16.10 2.47 -4.32
C LEU A 184 17.56 2.31 -3.89
N GLN A 185 18.31 3.41 -3.73
CA GLN A 185 19.74 3.35 -3.45
C GLN A 185 20.06 2.55 -2.18
N GLU A 186 19.25 2.68 -1.12
CA GLU A 186 19.45 1.93 0.13
C GLU A 186 19.20 0.44 -0.05
N LEU A 187 18.25 0.05 -0.90
CA LEU A 187 18.02 -1.35 -1.26
C LEU A 187 19.17 -1.92 -2.12
N ILE A 188 19.73 -1.13 -3.03
CA ILE A 188 20.87 -1.52 -3.87
C ILE A 188 22.14 -1.71 -3.04
N LYS A 189 22.31 -0.95 -1.95
CA LYS A 189 23.41 -1.13 -1.00
C LYS A 189 23.21 -2.31 -0.04
N ALA A 190 21.97 -2.81 0.09
CA ALA A 190 21.62 -3.86 1.05
C ALA A 190 22.46 -5.16 0.92
N PRO A 191 22.81 -5.68 -0.27
CA PRO A 191 23.65 -6.88 -0.42
C PRO A 191 25.02 -6.80 0.26
N SER A 192 25.55 -5.59 0.51
CA SER A 192 26.81 -5.42 1.22
C SER A 192 26.68 -5.63 2.73
N ARG A 193 25.48 -5.45 3.28
CA ARG A 193 25.17 -5.55 4.72
C ARG A 193 24.38 -6.81 5.06
N TYR A 194 23.60 -7.30 4.10
CA TYR A 194 22.69 -8.41 4.24
C TYR A 194 23.01 -9.46 3.17
N ASN A 195 22.94 -10.74 3.53
CA ASN A 195 23.23 -11.85 2.62
C ASN A 195 22.10 -12.07 1.59
N ILE A 196 21.86 -11.06 0.75
CA ILE A 196 20.80 -10.99 -0.25
C ILE A 196 21.45 -10.83 -1.62
N ARG A 197 21.05 -11.64 -2.59
CA ARG A 197 21.48 -11.52 -3.99
C ARG A 197 20.47 -10.67 -4.75
N LEU A 198 20.93 -9.53 -5.27
CA LEU A 198 20.10 -8.61 -6.03
C LEU A 198 20.31 -8.78 -7.54
N LYS A 199 19.23 -8.82 -8.31
CA LYS A 199 19.23 -8.64 -9.76
C LYS A 199 18.49 -7.35 -10.08
N ILE A 200 19.00 -6.56 -11.00
CA ILE A 200 18.40 -5.28 -11.38
C ILE A 200 17.99 -5.36 -12.85
N ARG A 201 16.75 -4.98 -13.14
CA ARG A 201 16.14 -4.98 -14.47
C ARG A 201 15.43 -3.65 -14.69
N GLN A 202 15.47 -3.13 -15.92
CA GLN A 202 14.74 -1.93 -16.29
C GLN A 202 13.54 -2.28 -17.15
N LEU A 203 12.41 -1.60 -16.94
CA LEU A 203 11.25 -1.68 -17.81
C LEU A 203 11.53 -0.96 -19.14
N PRO A 204 10.98 -1.45 -20.26
CA PRO A 204 11.13 -0.79 -21.54
C PRO A 204 10.48 0.61 -21.49
N THR A 205 11.28 1.63 -21.77
CA THR A 205 10.84 3.05 -21.74
C THR A 205 10.07 3.45 -22.99
N GLU A 206 10.38 2.83 -24.14
CA GLU A 206 9.81 3.18 -25.45
C GLU A 206 8.52 2.42 -25.75
N THR A 207 8.43 1.16 -25.29
CA THR A 207 7.29 0.29 -25.53
C THR A 207 6.67 -0.10 -24.21
N LYS A 208 5.34 0.00 -24.08
CA LYS A 208 4.62 -0.52 -22.91
C LYS A 208 4.59 -2.05 -22.84
N ASP A 209 5.39 -2.75 -23.66
CA ASP A 209 5.42 -4.20 -23.75
C ASP A 209 6.56 -4.77 -22.91
N ALA A 210 6.25 -5.12 -21.66
CA ALA A 210 7.15 -5.77 -20.73
C ALA A 210 7.25 -7.30 -20.94
N LYS A 211 6.47 -7.89 -21.86
CA LYS A 211 6.48 -9.35 -22.12
C LYS A 211 7.87 -9.94 -22.38
N PRO A 212 8.77 -9.31 -23.17
CA PRO A 212 10.11 -9.86 -23.38
C PRO A 212 10.91 -9.98 -22.08
N LEU A 213 10.83 -8.95 -21.22
CA LEU A 213 11.48 -8.92 -19.92
C LEU A 213 10.88 -9.98 -18.98
N LEU A 214 9.56 -10.06 -18.91
CA LEU A 214 8.84 -11.06 -18.12
C LEU A 214 9.19 -12.50 -18.56
N LYS A 215 9.30 -12.76 -19.86
CA LYS A 215 9.74 -14.05 -20.40
C LYS A 215 11.16 -14.40 -19.95
N GLU A 216 12.06 -13.42 -19.93
CA GLU A 216 13.42 -13.61 -19.45
C GLU A 216 13.47 -13.90 -17.94
N MET A 217 12.67 -13.18 -17.14
CA MET A 217 12.52 -13.40 -15.69
C MET A 217 11.96 -14.79 -15.38
N LYS A 218 10.94 -15.22 -16.13
CA LYS A 218 10.37 -16.58 -16.04
C LYS A 218 11.42 -17.64 -16.34
N ARG A 219 12.22 -17.45 -17.41
CA ARG A 219 13.35 -18.36 -17.73
C ARG A 219 14.43 -18.35 -16.64
N GLY A 220 14.67 -17.19 -16.05
CA GLY A 220 15.60 -16.98 -14.93
C GLY A 220 15.11 -17.54 -13.58
N LYS A 221 13.89 -18.09 -13.52
CA LYS A 221 13.21 -18.58 -12.30
C LYS A 221 13.22 -17.53 -11.19
N GLU A 222 12.87 -16.30 -11.55
CA GLU A 222 12.83 -15.15 -10.65
C GLU A 222 11.43 -15.05 -10.04
N PHE A 223 11.29 -15.48 -8.79
CA PHE A 223 10.00 -15.58 -8.09
C PHE A 223 9.70 -14.39 -7.16
N HIS A 224 10.75 -13.77 -6.60
CA HIS A 224 10.64 -12.65 -5.68
C HIS A 224 11.03 -11.36 -6.40
N ILE A 225 10.03 -10.53 -6.70
CA ILE A 225 10.19 -9.38 -7.59
C ILE A 225 9.65 -8.12 -6.92
N ILE A 226 10.43 -7.05 -6.97
CA ILE A 226 10.06 -5.71 -6.50
C ILE A 226 9.82 -4.83 -7.73
N PHE A 227 8.64 -4.25 -7.85
CA PHE A 227 8.27 -3.34 -8.93
C PHE A 227 8.27 -1.89 -8.44
N ASP A 228 9.17 -1.08 -9.00
CA ASP A 228 9.25 0.37 -8.84
C ASP A 228 8.76 1.10 -10.09
N CYS A 229 7.45 1.31 -10.15
CA CYS A 229 6.77 1.96 -11.26
C CYS A 229 5.49 2.65 -10.78
N GLY A 230 4.95 3.56 -11.59
CA GLY A 230 3.65 4.19 -11.31
C GLY A 230 2.50 3.17 -11.30
N HIS A 231 1.38 3.50 -10.65
CA HIS A 231 0.22 2.61 -10.57
C HIS A 231 -0.37 2.26 -11.95
N GLU A 232 -0.36 3.19 -12.91
CA GLU A 232 -0.80 2.92 -14.28
C GLU A 232 0.08 1.86 -14.98
N MET A 233 1.39 1.92 -14.77
CA MET A 233 2.33 0.94 -15.33
C MET A 233 2.20 -0.40 -14.61
N ALA A 234 2.01 -0.40 -13.29
CA ALA A 234 1.76 -1.60 -12.50
C ALA A 234 0.52 -2.36 -13.00
N ALA A 235 -0.59 -1.65 -13.28
CA ALA A 235 -1.78 -2.26 -13.88
C ALA A 235 -1.46 -2.95 -15.23
N GLY A 236 -0.68 -2.28 -16.09
CA GLY A 236 -0.24 -2.83 -17.37
C GLY A 236 0.65 -4.08 -17.22
N ILE A 237 1.59 -4.06 -16.28
CA ILE A 237 2.50 -5.17 -15.99
C ILE A 237 1.71 -6.37 -15.46
N LEU A 238 0.75 -6.18 -14.56
CA LEU A 238 -0.07 -7.27 -14.03
C LEU A 238 -0.88 -7.98 -15.13
N LYS A 239 -1.48 -7.23 -16.06
CA LYS A 239 -2.17 -7.80 -17.23
C LYS A 239 -1.24 -8.66 -18.08
N GLN A 240 0.00 -8.20 -18.29
CA GLN A 240 1.00 -8.95 -19.06
C GLN A 240 1.55 -10.16 -18.29
N ALA A 241 1.76 -10.04 -16.98
CA ALA A 241 2.19 -11.14 -16.11
C ALA A 241 1.15 -12.26 -16.08
N LEU A 242 -0.14 -11.91 -16.04
CA LEU A 242 -1.24 -12.87 -16.18
C LEU A 242 -1.19 -13.60 -17.53
N ALA A 243 -1.05 -12.87 -18.64
CA ALA A 243 -0.94 -13.45 -19.97
C ALA A 243 0.30 -14.36 -20.14
N MET A 244 1.38 -14.10 -19.40
CA MET A 244 2.61 -14.92 -19.41
C MET A 244 2.57 -16.10 -18.42
N GLY A 245 1.48 -16.27 -17.66
CA GLY A 245 1.36 -17.30 -16.63
C GLY A 245 2.39 -17.13 -15.51
N MET A 246 2.61 -15.87 -15.10
CA MET A 246 3.43 -15.48 -13.95
C MET A 246 2.58 -15.05 -12.74
N MET A 247 1.29 -15.37 -12.75
CA MET A 247 0.37 -15.15 -11.64
C MET A 247 0.07 -16.52 -11.01
N THR A 248 0.97 -17.00 -10.16
CA THR A 248 0.85 -18.28 -9.45
C THR A 248 1.34 -18.12 -8.01
N GLU A 249 1.04 -19.11 -7.16
CA GLU A 249 1.47 -19.20 -5.75
C GLU A 249 2.98 -19.09 -5.52
N TYR A 250 3.78 -19.41 -6.54
CA TYR A 250 5.25 -19.32 -6.47
C TYR A 250 5.74 -17.88 -6.54
N TYR A 251 4.98 -16.97 -7.16
CA TYR A 251 5.40 -15.59 -7.33
C TYR A 251 4.99 -14.75 -6.14
N HIS A 252 5.92 -13.89 -5.71
CA HIS A 252 5.67 -12.88 -4.71
C HIS A 252 6.16 -11.53 -5.22
N TYR A 253 5.21 -10.62 -5.41
CA TYR A 253 5.41 -9.27 -5.89
C TYR A 253 5.33 -8.25 -4.75
N ILE A 254 6.33 -7.39 -4.64
CA ILE A 254 6.28 -6.18 -3.80
C ILE A 254 6.14 -4.98 -4.74
N PHE A 255 5.13 -4.15 -4.54
CA PHE A 255 4.96 -2.89 -5.25
C PHE A 255 5.43 -1.73 -4.38
N THR A 256 6.28 -0.86 -4.92
CA THR A 256 6.78 0.33 -4.18
C THR A 256 5.78 1.49 -4.21
N THR A 257 4.86 1.51 -5.18
CA THR A 257 3.84 2.55 -5.29
C THR A 257 2.91 2.53 -4.09
N LEU A 258 2.61 3.72 -3.56
CA LEU A 258 1.67 3.91 -2.45
C LEU A 258 0.20 3.77 -2.90
N ASP A 259 -0.03 3.73 -4.22
CA ASP A 259 -1.34 3.62 -4.88
C ASP A 259 -1.70 2.18 -5.25
N LEU A 260 -1.16 1.16 -4.57
CA LEU A 260 -1.50 -0.25 -4.88
C LEU A 260 -3.00 -0.53 -4.72
N PHE A 261 -3.66 0.16 -3.78
CA PHE A 261 -5.11 0.06 -3.54
C PHE A 261 -5.97 0.57 -4.71
N ALA A 262 -5.39 1.29 -5.67
CA ALA A 262 -6.09 1.78 -6.86
C ALA A 262 -6.22 0.74 -7.97
N LEU A 263 -5.44 -0.35 -7.90
CA LEU A 263 -5.46 -1.39 -8.92
C LEU A 263 -6.74 -2.23 -8.81
N ASP A 264 -7.32 -2.56 -9.96
CA ASP A 264 -8.36 -3.58 -10.00
C ASP A 264 -7.72 -4.96 -9.80
N VAL A 265 -7.86 -5.48 -8.57
CA VAL A 265 -7.28 -6.76 -8.16
C VAL A 265 -8.21 -7.95 -8.43
N GLU A 266 -9.46 -7.71 -8.82
CA GLU A 266 -10.46 -8.76 -8.99
C GLU A 266 -9.99 -9.93 -9.89
N PRO A 267 -9.34 -9.68 -11.05
CA PRO A 267 -8.85 -10.76 -11.92
C PRO A 267 -7.73 -11.62 -11.31
N TYR A 268 -7.06 -11.13 -10.27
CA TYR A 268 -5.84 -11.74 -9.72
C TYR A 268 -6.08 -12.46 -8.38
N ARG A 269 -7.21 -12.22 -7.70
CA ARG A 269 -7.52 -12.75 -6.36
C ARG A 269 -7.37 -14.28 -6.25
N TYR A 270 -7.88 -15.00 -7.25
CA TYR A 270 -7.91 -16.46 -7.25
C TYR A 270 -6.68 -17.13 -7.87
N SER A 271 -5.65 -16.34 -8.23
CA SER A 271 -4.41 -16.88 -8.82
C SER A 271 -3.42 -17.44 -7.79
N GLY A 272 -3.67 -17.23 -6.50
CA GLY A 272 -2.80 -17.64 -5.40
C GLY A 272 -1.51 -16.82 -5.26
N VAL A 273 -1.32 -15.78 -6.09
CA VAL A 273 -0.13 -14.93 -6.06
C VAL A 273 -0.06 -14.10 -4.78
N ASN A 274 1.14 -13.97 -4.21
CA ASN A 274 1.37 -13.06 -3.10
C ASN A 274 1.70 -11.67 -3.66
N MET A 275 0.82 -10.69 -3.45
CA MET A 275 1.07 -9.30 -3.80
C MET A 275 1.06 -8.47 -2.54
N THR A 276 2.14 -7.77 -2.27
CA THR A 276 2.28 -6.87 -1.12
C THR A 276 2.65 -5.47 -1.59
N GLY A 277 2.24 -4.47 -0.81
CA GLY A 277 2.61 -3.09 -1.05
C GLY A 277 2.28 -2.22 0.14
N PHE A 278 2.47 -0.92 -0.04
CA PHE A 278 2.28 0.06 1.01
C PHE A 278 1.09 0.96 0.70
N ARG A 279 0.45 1.44 1.75
CA ARG A 279 -0.61 2.45 1.69
C ARG A 279 -0.34 3.49 2.77
N ILE A 280 -0.33 4.76 2.40
CA ILE A 280 -0.17 5.87 3.35
C ILE A 280 -1.52 6.48 3.77
N LEU A 281 -2.59 6.26 2.99
CA LEU A 281 -3.91 6.78 3.33
C LEU A 281 -4.49 6.00 4.52
N ASN A 282 -4.90 6.73 5.56
CA ASN A 282 -5.55 6.15 6.73
C ASN A 282 -7.05 5.92 6.47
N THR A 283 -7.37 4.85 5.75
CA THR A 283 -8.76 4.49 5.42
C THR A 283 -9.55 3.96 6.62
N GLU A 284 -8.90 3.64 7.73
CA GLU A 284 -9.55 3.16 8.95
C GLU A 284 -10.28 4.28 9.70
N ASN A 285 -9.85 5.53 9.51
CA ASN A 285 -10.50 6.68 10.10
C ASN A 285 -11.79 7.04 9.32
N SER A 286 -12.94 7.03 10.01
CA SER A 286 -14.25 7.35 9.43
C SER A 286 -14.33 8.75 8.82
N GLN A 287 -13.60 9.73 9.38
CA GLN A 287 -13.55 11.08 8.82
C GLN A 287 -12.87 11.09 7.45
N VAL A 288 -11.73 10.39 7.34
CA VAL A 288 -10.96 10.26 6.09
C VAL A 288 -11.78 9.53 5.04
N ALA A 289 -12.42 8.42 5.41
CA ALA A 289 -13.31 7.68 4.51
C ALA A 289 -14.44 8.55 3.95
N SER A 290 -15.07 9.40 4.78
CA SER A 290 -16.13 10.31 4.33
C SER A 290 -15.63 11.40 3.36
N ILE A 291 -14.36 11.83 3.49
CA ILE A 291 -13.76 12.81 2.58
C ILE A 291 -13.44 12.16 1.24
N ILE A 292 -12.90 10.93 1.26
CA ILE A 292 -12.61 10.15 0.05
C ILE A 292 -13.91 9.84 -0.72
N GLU A 293 -15.00 9.54 -0.02
CA GLU A 293 -16.32 9.35 -0.64
C GLU A 293 -16.86 10.63 -1.27
N LYS A 294 -16.75 11.79 -0.60
CA LYS A 294 -17.13 13.08 -1.21
C LYS A 294 -16.30 13.39 -2.46
N TRP A 295 -15.01 13.10 -2.40
CA TRP A 295 -14.12 13.23 -3.55
C TRP A 295 -14.53 12.34 -4.71
N SER A 296 -14.86 11.07 -4.45
CA SER A 296 -15.28 10.14 -5.50
C SER A 296 -16.56 10.60 -6.20
N MET A 297 -17.54 11.12 -5.44
CA MET A 297 -18.78 11.67 -5.98
C MET A 297 -18.56 12.88 -6.89
N GLU A 298 -17.62 13.77 -6.55
CA GLU A 298 -17.25 14.90 -7.41
C GLU A 298 -16.47 14.45 -8.66
N ARG A 299 -15.69 13.36 -8.57
CA ARG A 299 -14.92 12.81 -9.70
C ARG A 299 -15.71 11.93 -10.67
N LEU A 300 -16.76 11.25 -10.21
CA LEU A 300 -17.59 10.34 -11.03
C LEU A 300 -18.34 11.06 -12.17
N GLN A 301 -18.26 12.39 -12.25
CA GLN A 301 -18.71 13.17 -13.40
C GLN A 301 -17.79 13.03 -14.64
N ALA A 302 -16.59 12.45 -14.49
CA ALA A 302 -15.69 12.14 -15.59
C ALA A 302 -15.96 10.74 -16.17
N PRO A 303 -15.80 10.54 -17.49
CA PRO A 303 -16.09 9.24 -18.11
C PRO A 303 -15.16 8.14 -17.59
N PRO A 304 -15.69 6.95 -17.22
CA PRO A 304 -14.90 5.84 -16.74
C PRO A 304 -13.98 5.27 -17.83
N LYS A 305 -12.82 4.72 -17.43
CA LYS A 305 -11.85 4.10 -18.35
C LYS A 305 -11.81 2.57 -18.12
N PRO A 306 -12.71 1.80 -18.76
CA PRO A 306 -12.91 0.37 -18.46
C PRO A 306 -11.67 -0.49 -18.72
N ASP A 307 -10.78 -0.10 -19.63
CA ASP A 307 -9.58 -0.88 -19.98
C ASP A 307 -8.32 -0.51 -19.17
N SER A 308 -8.42 0.41 -18.22
CA SER A 308 -7.25 0.87 -17.44
C SER A 308 -6.74 -0.19 -16.44
N GLY A 309 -7.62 -1.07 -15.94
CA GLY A 309 -7.30 -1.96 -14.82
C GLY A 309 -7.12 -1.22 -13.49
N LEU A 310 -7.70 -0.03 -13.38
CA LEU A 310 -7.77 0.78 -12.17
C LEU A 310 -9.23 0.88 -11.73
N LEU A 311 -9.45 1.03 -10.42
CA LEU A 311 -10.77 1.33 -9.88
C LEU A 311 -11.24 2.73 -10.35
N ASP A 312 -12.54 2.97 -10.42
CA ASP A 312 -13.08 4.28 -10.74
C ASP A 312 -13.25 5.14 -9.47
N GLY A 313 -13.04 6.46 -9.59
CA GLY A 313 -13.34 7.42 -8.52
C GLY A 313 -12.41 7.41 -7.30
N PHE A 314 -11.31 6.64 -7.31
CA PHE A 314 -10.36 6.64 -6.20
C PHE A 314 -9.60 7.98 -6.08
N MET A 315 -9.15 8.26 -4.87
CA MET A 315 -8.23 9.37 -4.58
C MET A 315 -6.79 8.84 -4.67
N THR A 316 -6.00 9.38 -5.60
CA THR A 316 -4.56 9.08 -5.67
C THR A 316 -3.84 9.64 -4.46
N THR A 317 -2.70 9.05 -4.11
CA THR A 317 -1.79 9.54 -3.08
C THR A 317 -1.35 10.97 -3.36
N ASP A 318 -1.09 11.32 -4.62
CA ASP A 318 -0.73 12.69 -5.02
C ASP A 318 -1.85 13.70 -4.72
N ALA A 319 -3.11 13.32 -4.99
CA ALA A 319 -4.27 14.14 -4.67
C ALA A 319 -4.45 14.28 -3.16
N ALA A 320 -4.28 13.19 -2.40
CA ALA A 320 -4.36 13.21 -0.95
C ALA A 320 -3.27 14.09 -0.33
N LEU A 321 -2.03 14.00 -0.82
CA LEU A 321 -0.91 14.84 -0.40
C LEU A 321 -1.15 16.32 -0.72
N MET A 322 -1.74 16.65 -1.87
CA MET A 322 -2.12 18.03 -2.21
C MET A 322 -3.23 18.56 -1.30
N TYR A 323 -4.23 17.73 -1.00
CA TYR A 323 -5.29 18.09 -0.07
C TYR A 323 -4.73 18.41 1.32
N ASP A 324 -3.86 17.53 1.82
CA ASP A 324 -3.18 17.70 3.10
C ASP A 324 -2.24 18.92 3.10
N ALA A 325 -1.54 19.19 1.99
CA ALA A 325 -0.65 20.34 1.82
C ALA A 325 -1.38 21.66 2.03
N VAL A 326 -2.58 21.81 1.47
CA VAL A 326 -3.40 23.00 1.65
C VAL A 326 -3.83 23.16 3.12
N HIS A 327 -4.19 22.08 3.80
CA HIS A 327 -4.59 22.11 5.21
C HIS A 327 -3.42 22.49 6.12
N VAL A 328 -2.23 21.94 5.90
CA VAL A 328 -1.01 22.29 6.63
C VAL A 328 -0.73 23.79 6.53
N VAL A 329 -0.80 24.35 5.31
CA VAL A 329 -0.58 25.80 5.12
C VAL A 329 -1.70 26.61 5.77
N ALA A 330 -2.96 26.15 5.71
CA ALA A 330 -4.07 26.83 6.38
C ALA A 330 -3.93 26.85 7.92
N VAL A 331 -3.45 25.77 8.53
CA VAL A 331 -3.12 25.72 9.96
C VAL A 331 -2.00 26.71 10.29
N ALA A 332 -0.95 26.79 9.47
CA ALA A 332 0.12 27.78 9.65
C ALA A 332 -0.39 29.22 9.53
N VAL A 333 -1.34 29.50 8.63
CA VAL A 333 -2.01 30.81 8.51
C VAL A 333 -2.80 31.13 9.78
N GLN A 334 -3.52 30.16 10.34
CA GLN A 334 -4.29 30.35 11.56
C GLN A 334 -3.41 30.66 12.78
N GLN A 335 -2.23 30.04 12.86
CA GLN A 335 -1.26 30.30 13.92
C GLN A 335 -0.57 31.67 13.77
N SER A 336 -0.57 32.24 12.57
CA SER A 336 0.06 33.52 12.34
C SER A 336 -0.88 34.70 12.65
N GLN A 337 -0.48 35.52 13.63
CA GLN A 337 -1.16 36.78 13.93
C GLN A 337 -0.85 37.81 12.83
N GLN A 338 -1.82 38.08 11.96
CA GLN A 338 -1.83 39.11 10.90
C GLN A 338 -0.67 39.00 9.89
N ILE A 339 -0.85 38.17 8.85
CA ILE A 339 0.04 38.15 7.66
C ILE A 339 -0.59 39.01 6.56
N THR A 340 0.19 39.93 5.99
CA THR A 340 -0.19 40.62 4.76
C THR A 340 0.65 40.12 3.59
N VAL A 341 -0.02 39.74 2.50
CA VAL A 341 0.63 39.36 1.26
C VAL A 341 1.05 40.62 0.51
N SER A 342 2.24 40.60 -0.11
CA SER A 342 2.77 41.71 -0.89
C SER A 342 2.91 41.30 -2.35
N SER A 343 2.68 42.23 -3.27
CA SER A 343 3.08 42.06 -4.67
C SER A 343 4.61 42.11 -4.76
N LEU A 344 5.22 41.06 -5.30
CA LEU A 344 6.65 40.91 -5.45
C LEU A 344 7.01 40.86 -6.93
N GLN A 345 8.11 41.51 -7.31
CA GLN A 345 8.61 41.51 -8.68
C GLN A 345 9.86 40.65 -8.74
N CYS A 346 9.89 39.61 -9.58
CA CYS A 346 11.07 38.74 -9.72
C CYS A 346 12.34 39.49 -10.16
N ASN A 347 12.20 40.57 -10.94
CA ASN A 347 13.33 41.41 -11.35
C ASN A 347 13.93 42.21 -10.20
N ARG A 348 13.25 42.29 -9.05
CA ARG A 348 13.72 42.98 -7.85
C ARG A 348 14.00 41.94 -6.77
N HIS A 349 15.23 41.87 -6.30
CA HIS A 349 15.65 40.95 -5.22
C HIS A 349 15.16 41.42 -3.83
N LYS A 350 13.89 41.80 -3.70
CA LYS A 350 13.29 42.23 -2.44
C LYS A 350 12.43 41.09 -1.88
N PRO A 351 12.89 40.37 -0.84
CA PRO A 351 12.13 39.27 -0.28
C PRO A 351 10.91 39.76 0.51
N TRP A 352 9.94 38.86 0.68
CA TRP A 352 8.74 39.12 1.46
C TRP A 352 9.06 39.21 2.96
N ARG A 353 8.63 40.30 3.59
CA ARG A 353 8.92 40.61 5.00
C ARG A 353 8.51 39.48 5.97
N PHE A 354 7.37 38.85 5.74
CA PHE A 354 6.83 37.81 6.63
C PHE A 354 7.26 36.39 6.23
N GLY A 355 7.99 36.25 5.12
CA GLY A 355 8.38 34.96 4.55
C GLY A 355 9.06 34.02 5.53
N ASN A 356 10.14 34.48 6.18
CA ASN A 356 10.91 33.66 7.13
C ASN A 356 10.04 33.15 8.29
N ARG A 357 9.23 34.04 8.89
CA ARG A 357 8.34 33.68 10.01
C ARG A 357 7.26 32.70 9.55
N PHE A 358 6.64 32.95 8.41
CA PHE A 358 5.61 32.08 7.88
C PHE A 358 6.16 30.70 7.51
N MET A 359 7.36 30.64 6.93
CA MET A 359 8.02 29.38 6.62
C MET A 359 8.37 28.58 7.88
N ALA A 360 8.82 29.23 8.96
CA ALA A 360 9.03 28.57 10.24
C ALA A 360 7.73 27.96 10.79
N LEU A 361 6.62 28.69 10.71
CA LEU A 361 5.30 28.19 11.12
C LEU A 361 4.84 26.98 10.29
N ILE A 362 5.10 26.96 8.98
CA ILE A 362 4.79 25.80 8.13
C ILE A 362 5.63 24.59 8.55
N LYS A 363 6.93 24.77 8.83
CA LYS A 363 7.80 23.68 9.31
C LYS A 363 7.45 23.18 10.72
N GLU A 364 6.82 24.02 11.54
CA GLU A 364 6.33 23.69 12.89
C GLU A 364 4.86 23.22 12.91
N ALA A 365 4.17 23.26 11.77
CA ALA A 365 2.78 22.84 11.68
C ALA A 365 2.66 21.33 11.91
N HIS A 366 1.67 20.97 12.73
CA HIS A 366 1.27 19.59 12.97
C HIS A 366 -0.16 19.44 12.48
N TRP A 367 -0.39 18.43 11.64
CA TRP A 367 -1.70 18.14 11.09
C TRP A 367 -1.89 16.64 10.94
N ASP A 368 -3.06 16.14 11.35
CA ASP A 368 -3.49 14.77 11.10
C ASP A 368 -4.44 14.78 9.90
N GLY A 369 -3.89 14.45 8.73
CA GLY A 369 -4.58 14.53 7.44
C GLY A 369 -5.07 13.18 6.92
N LEU A 370 -5.37 13.14 5.62
CA LEU A 370 -5.75 11.91 4.91
C LEU A 370 -4.61 10.89 4.94
N THR A 371 -3.36 11.37 4.87
CA THR A 371 -2.13 10.58 4.89
C THR A 371 -1.58 10.34 6.30
N GLY A 372 -2.42 10.47 7.34
CA GLY A 372 -2.03 10.31 8.74
C GLY A 372 -1.29 11.52 9.30
N ARG A 373 -0.36 11.28 10.22
CA ARG A 373 0.40 12.35 10.90
C ARG A 373 1.38 13.02 9.94
N ILE A 374 1.32 14.34 9.85
CA ILE A 374 2.22 15.16 9.03
C ILE A 374 3.11 15.99 9.95
N THR A 375 4.41 15.68 9.93
CA THR A 375 5.44 16.47 10.59
C THR A 375 6.62 16.66 9.65
N PHE A 376 7.26 17.83 9.73
CA PHE A 376 8.45 18.14 8.94
C PHE A 376 9.66 18.19 9.85
N ASN A 377 10.80 17.72 9.32
CA ASN A 377 12.06 17.98 9.99
C ASN A 377 12.42 19.47 9.84
N ARG A 378 12.66 20.12 10.97
CA ARG A 378 12.91 21.57 11.07
C ARG A 378 14.11 22.03 10.22
N THR A 379 15.09 21.16 10.00
CA THR A 379 16.33 21.50 9.29
C THR A 379 16.16 21.45 7.77
N ASN A 380 15.57 20.38 7.23
CA ASN A 380 15.51 20.12 5.79
C ASN A 380 14.11 20.32 5.16
N GLY A 381 13.06 20.53 5.97
CA GLY A 381 11.69 20.70 5.49
C GLY A 381 11.09 19.44 4.84
N LEU A 382 11.66 18.26 5.08
CA LEU A 382 11.20 16.98 4.54
C LEU A 382 10.35 16.22 5.56
N ARG A 383 9.36 15.46 5.07
CA ARG A 383 8.56 14.54 5.87
C ARG A 383 9.31 13.22 6.07
N THR A 384 10.01 13.10 7.20
CA THR A 384 10.79 11.89 7.55
C THR A 384 10.03 10.93 8.47
N ASP A 385 9.06 11.44 9.23
CA ASP A 385 8.24 10.68 10.18
C ASP A 385 6.80 10.56 9.63
N PHE A 386 6.36 9.32 9.42
CA PHE A 386 5.08 8.98 8.84
C PHE A 386 4.77 7.50 9.09
N ASP A 387 3.47 7.18 9.16
CA ASP A 387 2.99 5.82 9.30
C ASP A 387 2.62 5.24 7.92
N LEU A 388 2.97 3.98 7.69
CA LEU A 388 2.55 3.22 6.51
C LEU A 388 1.74 2.00 6.92
N ASP A 389 0.65 1.75 6.23
CA ASP A 389 -0.03 0.47 6.25
C ASP A 389 0.63 -0.47 5.25
N VAL A 390 0.91 -1.70 5.68
CA VAL A 390 1.31 -2.79 4.78
C VAL A 390 0.05 -3.53 4.36
N ILE A 391 -0.20 -3.57 3.04
CA ILE A 391 -1.36 -4.24 2.46
C ILE A 391 -0.91 -5.45 1.64
N SER A 392 -1.72 -6.52 1.69
CA SER A 392 -1.50 -7.74 0.92
C SER A 392 -2.77 -8.17 0.21
N LEU A 393 -2.62 -8.76 -0.96
CA LEU A 393 -3.71 -9.44 -1.65
C LEU A 393 -4.07 -10.73 -0.89
N LYS A 394 -5.37 -10.90 -0.65
CA LYS A 394 -6.07 -12.08 -0.14
C LYS A 394 -7.21 -12.42 -1.11
N GLU A 395 -7.85 -13.56 -0.89
CA GLU A 395 -9.01 -13.99 -1.72
C GLU A 395 -10.18 -13.00 -1.62
N GLU A 396 -10.36 -12.35 -0.47
CA GLU A 396 -11.39 -11.32 -0.26
C GLU A 396 -11.02 -9.96 -0.90
N GLY A 397 -9.74 -9.70 -1.16
CA GLY A 397 -9.25 -8.45 -1.73
C GLY A 397 -7.94 -7.97 -1.10
N LEU A 398 -7.64 -6.68 -1.21
CA LEU A 398 -6.49 -6.06 -0.56
C LEU A 398 -6.81 -5.76 0.91
N GLU A 399 -6.09 -6.41 1.81
CA GLU A 399 -6.26 -6.26 3.25
C GLU A 399 -4.99 -5.75 3.91
N LYS A 400 -5.15 -4.98 4.99
CA LYS A 400 -4.02 -4.55 5.82
C LYS A 400 -3.53 -5.73 6.67
N ILE A 401 -2.23 -5.99 6.58
CA ILE A 401 -1.53 -7.09 7.28
C ILE A 401 -0.53 -6.60 8.32
N GLY A 402 -0.27 -5.30 8.38
CA GLY A 402 0.64 -4.70 9.34
C GLY A 402 0.76 -3.20 9.19
N THR A 403 1.58 -2.60 10.05
CA THR A 403 1.97 -1.19 10.03
C THR A 403 3.48 -1.08 10.01
N TRP A 404 3.99 0.01 9.46
CA TRP A 404 5.41 0.34 9.47
C TRP A 404 5.59 1.81 9.82
N ASP A 405 6.52 2.08 10.73
CA ASP A 405 6.94 3.42 11.10
C ASP A 405 8.47 3.49 11.20
N PRO A 406 9.11 4.62 10.87
CA PRO A 406 10.57 4.74 10.91
C PRO A 406 11.24 4.38 12.24
N PRO A 407 10.67 4.67 13.43
CA PRO A 407 11.31 4.31 14.70
C PRO A 407 11.08 2.87 15.15
N SER A 408 9.89 2.29 14.94
CA SER A 408 9.55 0.93 15.42
C SER A 408 9.78 -0.15 14.37
N GLY A 409 9.91 0.22 13.09
CA GLY A 409 10.06 -0.70 11.98
C GLY A 409 8.75 -1.41 11.61
N LEU A 410 8.86 -2.62 11.07
CA LEU A 410 7.70 -3.41 10.64
C LEU A 410 6.99 -4.09 11.82
N ASN A 411 5.71 -3.78 11.99
CA ASN A 411 4.82 -4.45 12.93
C ASN A 411 3.71 -5.20 12.18
N MET A 412 3.82 -6.52 12.13
CA MET A 412 2.85 -7.37 11.43
C MET A 412 1.71 -7.76 12.36
N THR A 413 0.48 -7.43 11.99
CA THR A 413 -0.71 -7.94 12.67
C THR A 413 -0.91 -9.37 12.19
N GLU A 414 -0.54 -10.33 13.04
CA GLU A 414 -0.73 -11.75 12.75
C GLU A 414 -2.23 -12.07 12.76
N ASN A 415 -2.93 -11.81 11.65
CA ASN A 415 -4.27 -12.32 11.41
C ASN A 415 -4.17 -13.83 11.11
N GLN A 416 -3.96 -14.63 12.16
CA GLN A 416 -4.25 -16.07 12.12
C GLN A 416 -5.77 -16.35 12.01
N LYS A 417 -6.61 -15.32 12.00
CA LYS A 417 -8.05 -15.41 11.70
C LYS A 417 -8.27 -15.37 10.19
N GLY A 418 -7.92 -16.45 9.49
CA GLY A 418 -8.08 -16.49 8.04
C GLY A 418 -7.47 -17.70 7.35
N LYS A 419 -6.69 -18.54 8.06
CA LYS A 419 -6.69 -19.96 7.71
C LYS A 419 -8.05 -20.52 8.12
N THR A 420 -9.04 -20.37 7.25
CA THR A 420 -10.10 -21.36 7.17
C THR A 420 -9.40 -22.71 7.23
N THR A 421 -9.81 -23.51 8.20
CA THR A 421 -9.38 -24.88 8.36
C THR A 421 -9.73 -25.64 7.09
N ASN A 422 -8.88 -25.55 6.07
CA ASN A 422 -8.89 -26.50 4.99
C ASN A 422 -8.74 -27.85 5.67
N VAL A 423 -9.67 -28.76 5.40
CA VAL A 423 -9.73 -30.09 6.01
C VAL A 423 -8.39 -30.84 5.87
N SER A 424 -7.57 -30.46 4.88
CA SER A 424 -6.17 -30.87 4.71
C SER A 424 -5.20 -30.40 5.81
N ASP A 425 -5.28 -29.15 6.25
CA ASP A 425 -4.43 -28.62 7.35
C ASP A 425 -4.83 -29.22 8.71
N SER A 426 -6.11 -29.60 8.88
CA SER A 426 -6.63 -30.30 10.09
C SER A 426 -6.03 -31.72 10.29
N LEU A 427 -5.56 -32.33 9.20
CA LEU A 427 -4.91 -33.64 9.21
C LEU A 427 -3.39 -33.56 9.33
N SER A 428 -2.79 -32.39 9.08
CA SER A 428 -1.37 -32.17 9.30
C SER A 428 -1.06 -32.29 10.81
N ASN A 429 -0.07 -33.13 11.17
CA ASN A 429 0.30 -33.50 12.55
C ASN A 429 -0.66 -34.41 13.33
N ARG A 430 -1.60 -35.10 12.68
CA ARG A 430 -2.35 -36.20 13.32
C ARG A 430 -1.85 -37.55 12.82
N SER A 431 -1.41 -38.40 13.74
CA SER A 431 -1.07 -39.80 13.43
C SER A 431 -2.33 -40.65 13.42
N LEU A 432 -2.67 -41.20 12.26
CA LEU A 432 -3.78 -42.14 12.11
C LEU A 432 -3.40 -43.47 12.77
N ILE A 433 -4.30 -44.04 13.57
CA ILE A 433 -4.15 -45.38 14.16
C ILE A 433 -4.71 -46.37 13.14
N VAL A 434 -3.88 -47.31 12.69
CA VAL A 434 -4.27 -48.36 11.75
C VAL A 434 -4.24 -49.70 12.47
N SER A 435 -5.42 -50.30 12.63
CA SER A 435 -5.54 -51.67 13.14
C SER A 435 -5.49 -52.65 11.97
N THR A 436 -4.59 -53.63 12.05
CA THR A 436 -4.49 -54.72 11.06
C THR A 436 -4.43 -56.07 11.78
N ILE A 437 -4.96 -57.11 11.15
CA ILE A 437 -5.02 -58.47 11.69
C ILE A 437 -4.08 -59.34 10.85
N LEU A 438 -3.11 -59.99 11.51
CA LEU A 438 -2.27 -60.99 10.88
C LEU A 438 -3.09 -62.26 10.62
N ARG A 439 -3.40 -62.54 9.35
CA ARG A 439 -3.80 -63.88 8.92
C ARG A 439 -2.57 -64.58 8.37
N PHE A 440 -2.15 -65.66 9.04
CA PHE A 440 -1.15 -66.57 8.49
C PHE A 440 -1.81 -67.37 7.36
N ALA A 441 -1.31 -67.20 6.14
CA ALA A 441 -1.52 -68.20 5.09
C ALA A 441 -0.55 -69.34 5.41
N GLU A 442 -1.12 -70.48 5.78
CA GLU A 442 -0.37 -71.70 6.01
C GLU A 442 0.07 -72.25 4.66
N ASP A 443 1.27 -71.86 4.22
CA ASP A 443 2.05 -72.64 3.26
C ASP A 443 3.54 -72.24 3.27
N ARG A 444 4.35 -73.23 3.65
CA ARG A 444 5.81 -73.39 3.52
C ARG A 444 6.74 -72.39 4.23
N LEU A 445 7.30 -72.90 5.33
CA LEU A 445 8.54 -72.46 5.96
C LEU A 445 9.74 -72.80 5.06
N ASP A 446 10.43 -71.79 4.53
CA ASP A 446 11.87 -71.88 4.28
C ASP A 446 12.58 -71.10 5.40
N GLU A 447 13.32 -71.83 6.23
CA GLU A 447 14.19 -71.25 7.25
C GLU A 447 15.46 -70.67 6.60
N GLY A 448 15.64 -69.36 6.74
CA GLY A 448 16.91 -68.67 6.49
C GLY A 448 17.34 -67.94 7.77
N PRO A 449 18.66 -67.89 8.07
CA PRO A 449 19.15 -67.51 9.40
C PRO A 449 18.93 -66.02 9.69
N VAL A 450 18.51 -65.74 10.93
CA VAL A 450 18.26 -64.40 11.47
C VAL A 450 19.57 -63.83 12.01
N GLU A 451 20.15 -62.82 11.34
CA GLU A 451 21.19 -61.99 11.94
C GLU A 451 20.60 -61.21 13.12
N HIS A 452 21.12 -61.50 14.32
CA HIS A 452 20.82 -60.80 15.56
C HIS A 452 21.46 -59.41 15.56
N GLY A 453 20.69 -58.36 15.83
CA GLY A 453 21.30 -57.09 16.25
C GLY A 453 20.58 -55.76 15.96
N GLN A 454 19.28 -55.71 15.65
CA GLN A 454 18.56 -54.43 15.61
C GLN A 454 17.22 -54.49 16.35
N GLN A 455 17.12 -53.68 17.39
CA GLN A 455 15.86 -53.40 18.08
C GLN A 455 15.07 -52.42 17.20
N LEU A 456 14.17 -52.95 16.37
CA LEU A 456 13.30 -52.17 15.49
C LEU A 456 12.11 -51.63 16.31
N LEU A 457 11.98 -50.30 16.40
CA LEU A 457 10.85 -49.60 17.01
C LEU A 457 9.82 -49.19 15.93
N GLY A 458 8.55 -49.56 16.11
CA GLY A 458 7.41 -49.10 15.29
C GLY A 458 7.10 -49.95 14.05
N LEU A 459 6.52 -49.31 13.01
CA LEU A 459 6.06 -49.86 11.71
C LEU A 459 7.07 -50.75 10.95
N SER A 460 8.30 -50.82 11.41
CA SER A 460 9.42 -51.58 10.86
C SER A 460 9.31 -53.10 11.08
N CYS A 461 8.31 -53.59 11.82
CA CYS A 461 8.12 -55.01 12.10
C CYS A 461 7.44 -55.82 10.96
N LEU A 462 6.75 -55.18 10.01
CA LEU A 462 5.92 -55.84 8.97
C LEU A 462 6.67 -56.14 7.65
N ARG A 463 7.97 -56.47 7.72
CA ARG A 463 8.82 -56.61 6.52
C ARG A 463 8.74 -57.97 5.80
N LYS A 464 7.86 -58.89 6.21
CA LYS A 464 7.84 -60.27 5.68
C LYS A 464 6.64 -60.65 4.80
N TYR A 465 5.62 -59.81 4.63
CA TYR A 465 4.53 -60.08 3.68
C TYR A 465 4.14 -58.81 2.88
N ASN A 466 4.48 -58.84 1.59
CA ASN A 466 4.73 -57.69 0.72
C ASN A 466 3.51 -56.84 0.28
N LEU A 467 2.25 -57.18 0.60
CA LEU A 467 1.11 -56.42 0.06
C LEU A 467 0.58 -55.31 0.98
N CYS A 468 0.44 -55.56 2.29
CA CYS A 468 -0.15 -54.57 3.20
C CYS A 468 0.84 -53.44 3.51
N TRP A 469 2.13 -53.75 3.66
CA TRP A 469 3.18 -52.75 3.92
C TRP A 469 3.46 -51.88 2.69
N ALA A 470 3.47 -52.45 1.48
CA ALA A 470 3.63 -51.68 0.24
C ALA A 470 2.45 -50.71 0.03
N PHE A 471 1.22 -51.13 0.34
CA PHE A 471 0.04 -50.27 0.26
C PHE A 471 0.10 -49.15 1.30
N LEU A 472 0.39 -49.46 2.56
CA LEU A 472 0.52 -48.46 3.63
C LEU A 472 1.70 -47.50 3.43
N SER A 473 2.82 -47.98 2.90
CA SER A 473 3.97 -47.16 2.48
C SER A 473 3.58 -46.19 1.38
N THR A 474 2.87 -46.66 0.35
CA THR A 474 2.40 -45.82 -0.76
C THR A 474 1.41 -44.76 -0.27
N VAL A 475 0.54 -45.10 0.69
CA VAL A 475 -0.39 -44.16 1.33
C VAL A 475 0.33 -43.18 2.28
N SER A 476 1.41 -43.61 2.95
CA SER A 476 2.22 -42.75 3.81
C SER A 476 3.00 -41.68 3.02
N MET A 477 3.44 -42.02 1.81
CA MET A 477 4.09 -41.09 0.87
C MET A 477 3.16 -39.95 0.41
N TRP A 478 1.85 -40.10 0.63
CA TRP A 478 0.83 -39.06 0.41
C TRP A 478 0.55 -38.21 1.66
N GLY A 479 1.39 -38.28 2.70
CA GLY A 479 1.43 -37.30 3.80
C GLY A 479 0.95 -37.78 5.17
N ALA A 480 0.89 -39.09 5.45
CA ALA A 480 0.48 -39.64 6.74
C ALA A 480 1.65 -40.26 7.53
N HIS A 481 1.93 -39.73 8.74
CA HIS A 481 2.92 -40.30 9.68
C HIS A 481 2.22 -41.15 10.76
N PHE A 482 2.60 -42.43 10.91
CA PHE A 482 2.00 -43.35 11.90
C PHE A 482 2.89 -43.54 13.13
N ARG A 483 2.30 -43.68 14.33
CA ARG A 483 3.04 -43.73 15.62
C ARG A 483 2.99 -45.06 16.39
N SER A 484 2.09 -46.00 16.11
CA SER A 484 2.08 -47.29 16.83
C SER A 484 1.26 -48.37 16.10
N CYS A 485 1.68 -49.64 16.23
CA CYS A 485 0.91 -50.83 15.88
C CYS A 485 0.62 -51.63 17.16
N GLU A 486 -0.65 -51.79 17.53
CA GLU A 486 -1.06 -52.75 18.56
C GLU A 486 -1.57 -54.03 17.89
N ILE A 487 -1.13 -55.18 18.40
CA ILE A 487 -1.55 -56.52 17.97
C ILE A 487 -2.63 -56.99 18.94
N VAL A 488 -3.85 -57.24 18.45
CA VAL A 488 -4.95 -57.77 19.26
C VAL A 488 -5.09 -59.27 19.00
N ASP A 489 -5.00 -60.09 20.06
CA ASP A 489 -5.17 -61.56 20.03
C ASP A 489 -6.65 -61.92 19.75
N PRO A 490 -6.98 -62.79 18.76
CA PRO A 490 -8.36 -62.99 18.32
C PRO A 490 -9.22 -63.84 19.25
N ARG A 491 -8.71 -64.30 20.40
CA ARG A 491 -9.44 -65.28 21.26
C ARG A 491 -10.63 -64.72 22.05
N ASN A 492 -11.08 -63.49 21.81
CA ASN A 492 -12.13 -62.84 22.59
C ASN A 492 -13.25 -62.16 21.77
N LEU A 493 -13.45 -62.51 20.49
CA LEU A 493 -14.54 -61.97 19.69
C LEU A 493 -15.58 -63.07 19.41
N ASN A 494 -16.76 -62.94 20.03
CA ASN A 494 -17.91 -63.81 19.82
C ASN A 494 -18.33 -63.82 18.35
N GLU A 495 -18.44 -65.02 17.79
CA GLU A 495 -19.01 -65.29 16.48
C GLU A 495 -20.51 -64.98 16.47
N SER A 496 -20.92 -64.06 15.61
CA SER A 496 -22.26 -64.12 15.02
C SER A 496 -22.32 -63.38 13.69
N THR A 497 -22.64 -64.15 12.65
CA THR A 497 -23.31 -63.78 11.39
C THR A 497 -22.54 -62.96 10.35
N VAL A 498 -21.97 -63.65 9.36
CA VAL A 498 -21.88 -63.15 7.97
C VAL A 498 -22.37 -64.27 7.07
N ASP A 499 -23.52 -64.07 6.44
CA ASP A 499 -23.95 -64.85 5.29
C ASP A 499 -24.39 -63.88 4.19
N THR A 500 -23.97 -64.20 2.97
CA THR A 500 -24.31 -63.59 1.66
C THR A 500 -23.64 -62.27 1.22
N GLY A 501 -23.05 -62.34 0.01
CA GLY A 501 -23.26 -61.34 -1.04
C GLY A 501 -22.20 -60.26 -1.20
N LEU A 502 -21.62 -60.17 -2.41
CA LEU A 502 -20.85 -59.02 -2.89
C LEU A 502 -21.54 -57.69 -2.52
N LEU A 503 -20.87 -56.86 -1.72
CA LEU A 503 -21.20 -55.44 -1.60
C LEU A 503 -19.98 -54.66 -1.09
N TRP A 504 -19.60 -53.60 -1.80
CA TRP A 504 -18.72 -52.57 -1.24
C TRP A 504 -19.49 -51.86 -0.13
N MET A 505 -19.30 -52.28 1.11
CA MET A 505 -19.92 -51.63 2.27
C MET A 505 -18.84 -50.86 3.04
N VAL A 506 -18.81 -49.54 2.85
CA VAL A 506 -18.23 -48.63 3.84
C VAL A 506 -19.24 -48.58 4.98
N VAL A 507 -19.03 -49.40 6.02
CA VAL A 507 -19.81 -49.30 7.25
C VAL A 507 -19.22 -48.17 8.09
N GLY A 508 -19.78 -46.98 7.94
CA GLY A 508 -19.56 -45.89 8.89
C GLY A 508 -20.42 -46.12 10.13
N ALA A 509 -19.82 -46.61 11.21
CA ALA A 509 -20.46 -46.59 12.52
C ALA A 509 -20.07 -45.28 13.22
N ALA A 510 -21.03 -44.37 13.39
CA ALA A 510 -20.88 -43.18 14.21
C ALA A 510 -21.28 -43.51 15.66
N SER A 511 -20.32 -43.55 16.57
CA SER A 511 -20.56 -43.44 18.01
C SER A 511 -19.52 -42.52 18.64
N GLY A 512 -19.91 -41.29 18.96
CA GLY A 512 -19.03 -40.29 19.55
C GLY A 512 -17.93 -39.80 18.60
N SER A 513 -17.09 -38.88 19.08
CA SER A 513 -16.20 -37.99 18.31
C SER A 513 -15.08 -38.62 17.45
N TYR A 514 -15.22 -39.88 17.04
CA TYR A 514 -14.23 -40.64 16.28
C TYR A 514 -14.89 -41.34 15.09
N PHE A 515 -14.35 -41.11 13.88
CA PHE A 515 -14.65 -41.90 12.69
C PHE A 515 -13.62 -43.03 12.59
N SER A 516 -14.09 -44.28 12.62
CA SER A 516 -13.26 -45.46 12.37
C SER A 516 -13.57 -46.03 10.98
N PHE A 517 -12.54 -46.20 10.14
CA PHE A 517 -12.66 -46.87 8.85
C PHE A 517 -12.03 -48.26 8.93
N VAL A 518 -12.81 -49.29 8.58
CA VAL A 518 -12.32 -50.67 8.42
C VAL A 518 -12.23 -50.97 6.94
N VAL A 519 -11.01 -51.17 6.42
CA VAL A 519 -10.78 -51.60 5.03
C VAL A 519 -10.50 -53.09 5.03
N VAL A 520 -11.42 -53.88 4.48
CA VAL A 520 -11.25 -55.33 4.27
C VAL A 520 -10.79 -55.55 2.83
N VAL A 521 -9.56 -56.02 2.63
CA VAL A 521 -9.03 -56.42 1.31
C VAL A 521 -9.16 -57.93 1.17
N LEU A 522 -10.02 -58.39 0.27
CA LEU A 522 -10.09 -59.79 -0.16
C LEU A 522 -9.33 -59.93 -1.49
N SER A 523 -8.26 -60.72 -1.52
CA SER A 523 -7.58 -61.08 -2.78
C SER A 523 -8.23 -62.32 -3.39
N SER A 524 -8.80 -62.20 -4.58
CA SER A 524 -9.16 -63.36 -5.41
C SER A 524 -7.96 -63.77 -6.28
N SER A 525 -7.60 -65.05 -6.20
CA SER A 525 -6.55 -65.69 -6.99
C SER A 525 -6.98 -65.86 -8.44
N LEU A 526 -6.32 -65.18 -9.37
CA LEU A 526 -6.37 -65.48 -10.81
C LEU A 526 -5.15 -66.34 -11.18
N THR A 527 -5.35 -67.65 -11.28
CA THR A 527 -4.36 -68.58 -11.84
C THR A 527 -4.41 -68.53 -13.36
N SER A 528 -3.31 -68.10 -13.97
CA SER A 528 -3.02 -68.31 -15.39
C SER A 528 -2.63 -69.77 -15.62
N SER A 529 -3.31 -70.46 -16.54
CA SER A 529 -2.80 -71.67 -17.18
C SER A 529 -2.85 -71.49 -18.70
N MET A 530 -1.68 -71.64 -19.33
CA MET A 530 -1.53 -71.81 -20.77
C MET A 530 -2.13 -73.15 -21.18
N TYR A 531 -2.95 -73.19 -22.23
CA TYR A 531 -3.04 -74.33 -23.15
C TYR A 531 -3.30 -73.86 -24.58
N SER A 532 -2.57 -74.49 -25.48
CA SER A 532 -2.48 -74.37 -26.94
C SER A 532 -3.74 -74.84 -27.70
N GLY A 533 -3.92 -74.34 -28.94
CA GLY A 533 -4.46 -75.12 -30.06
C GLY A 533 -5.69 -74.54 -30.78
N SER A 534 -5.49 -74.15 -32.06
CA SER A 534 -6.36 -74.30 -33.26
C SER A 534 -7.82 -74.75 -33.03
N TRP A 535 -8.86 -74.08 -33.54
CA TRP A 535 -9.23 -73.79 -34.93
C TRP A 535 -10.21 -72.60 -35.00
#